data_AF-A0A1G1LNN9-F1
#
_entry.id   AF-A0A1G1LNN9-F1
#
_cell.length_a   1.000
_cell.length_b   1.000
_cell.length_c   1.000
_cell.angle_alpha   90.00
_cell.angle_beta   90.00
_cell.angle_gamma   90.00
#
_symmetry.space_group_name_H-M   'P 1'
#
loop_
_entity.id
_entity.type
_entity.pdbx_description
1 polymer ?
#
loop_
_entity_poly.entity_id
_entity_poly.type
_entity_poly.pdbx_seq_one_letter_code
_entity_poly.pdbx_strand_id
1 'polypeptide(L)'
;MKTGTLKLWFSVVSIIGVLWGVAFAFFGLAVIPVVDPAVLVPWGNGVYGATLIGLCATLFFAGRHAFEKGDTGLMKALLYGILIWLSIEAAFSLYYGVFLNVGVDVGIAVLFGVPLLKGMRSA
;
A
#
# COMPACT_ATOMS: atom_id res chain seq x y z
N MET A 1 -16.60 2.93 -23.14
CA MET A 1 -16.88 1.68 -22.38
C MET A 1 -17.96 1.94 -21.34
N LYS A 2 -18.80 0.96 -21.00
CA LYS A 2 -19.79 1.11 -19.91
C LYS A 2 -19.07 1.13 -18.55
N THR A 3 -19.59 1.88 -17.57
CA THR A 3 -19.01 2.00 -16.21
C THR A 3 -18.78 0.64 -15.55
N GLY A 4 -19.69 -0.31 -15.75
CA GLY A 4 -19.53 -1.67 -15.22
C GLY A 4 -18.29 -2.39 -15.77
N THR A 5 -18.01 -2.24 -17.07
CA THR A 5 -16.81 -2.81 -17.70
C THR A 5 -15.53 -2.15 -17.18
N LEU A 6 -15.53 -0.83 -16.99
CA LEU A 6 -14.38 -0.10 -16.43
C LEU A 6 -14.10 -0.51 -14.98
N LYS A 7 -15.13 -0.65 -14.15
CA LYS A 7 -15.02 -1.12 -12.77
C LYS A 7 -14.44 -2.54 -12.71
N LEU A 8 -14.96 -3.44 -13.55
CA LEU A 8 -14.46 -4.82 -13.60
C LEU A 8 -12.99 -4.85 -14.02
N TRP A 9 -12.64 -4.12 -15.08
CA TRP A 9 -11.26 -4.01 -15.56
C TRP A 9 -10.31 -3.52 -14.46
N PHE A 10 -10.67 -2.43 -13.78
CA PHE A 10 -9.85 -1.87 -12.70
C PHE A 10 -9.70 -2.85 -11.52
N SER A 11 -10.77 -3.57 -11.18
CA SER A 11 -10.75 -4.57 -10.10
C SER A 11 -9.83 -5.74 -10.44
N VAL A 12 -9.91 -6.26 -11.67
CA VAL A 12 -9.06 -7.36 -12.14
C VAL A 12 -7.58 -6.97 -12.11
N VAL A 13 -7.24 -5.80 -12.66
CA VAL A 13 -5.85 -5.31 -12.65
C VAL A 13 -5.34 -5.13 -11.22
N SER A 14 -6.17 -4.61 -10.31
CA SER A 14 -5.81 -4.44 -8.89
C SER A 14 -5.56 -5.78 -8.19
N ILE A 15 -6.41 -6.79 -8.45
CA ILE A 15 -6.23 -8.14 -7.90
C ILE A 15 -4.93 -8.76 -8.41
N ILE A 16 -4.61 -8.62 -9.70
CA ILE A 16 -3.33 -9.08 -10.25
C ILE A 16 -2.15 -8.42 -9.52
N GLY A 17 -2.23 -7.11 -9.26
CA GLY A 17 -1.23 -6.39 -8.47
C GLY A 17 -1.05 -6.95 -7.06
N VAL A 18 -2.15 -7.26 -6.36
CA VAL A 18 -2.11 -7.91 -5.03
C VAL A 18 -1.44 -9.27 -5.11
N LEU A 19 -1.78 -10.09 -6.10
CA LEU A 19 -1.18 -11.42 -6.29
C LEU A 19 0.33 -11.35 -6.54
N TRP A 20 0.79 -10.36 -7.33
CA TRP A 20 2.22 -10.09 -7.50
C TRP A 20 2.89 -9.63 -6.22
N GLY A 21 2.23 -8.77 -5.44
CA GLY A 21 2.71 -8.35 -4.12
C GLY A 21 2.91 -9.54 -3.19
N VAL A 22 1.95 -10.47 -3.16
CA VAL A 22 2.06 -11.73 -2.40
C VAL A 22 3.25 -12.56 -2.91
N ALA A 23 3.38 -12.75 -4.22
CA ALA A 23 4.49 -13.52 -4.79
C ALA A 23 5.85 -12.92 -4.40
N PHE A 24 6.04 -11.60 -4.51
CA PHE A 24 7.28 -10.94 -4.14
C PHE A 24 7.56 -11.00 -2.63
N ALA A 25 6.53 -11.01 -1.79
CA ALA A 25 6.70 -11.11 -0.35
C ALA A 25 7.25 -12.49 0.09
N PHE A 26 6.88 -13.57 -0.61
CA PHE A 26 7.34 -14.93 -0.28
C PHE A 26 8.56 -15.41 -1.07
N PHE A 27 8.67 -15.04 -2.34
CA PHE A 27 9.73 -15.51 -3.23
C PHE A 27 10.82 -14.47 -3.51
N GLY A 28 10.63 -13.24 -3.03
CA GLY A 28 11.54 -12.12 -3.29
C GLY A 28 11.57 -11.72 -4.77
N LEU A 29 12.54 -10.88 -5.11
CA LEU A 29 12.75 -10.39 -6.48
C LEU A 29 13.46 -11.39 -7.40
N ALA A 30 13.97 -12.50 -6.84
CA ALA A 30 14.73 -13.51 -7.59
C ALA A 30 13.86 -14.28 -8.61
N VAL A 31 12.54 -14.18 -8.52
CA VAL A 31 11.61 -14.73 -9.54
C VAL A 31 11.67 -13.97 -10.87
N ILE A 32 12.27 -12.79 -10.89
CA ILE A 32 12.38 -11.95 -12.08
C ILE A 32 13.69 -12.29 -12.80
N PRO A 33 13.65 -12.63 -14.11
CA PRO A 33 14.87 -12.87 -14.86
C PRO A 33 15.67 -11.56 -15.00
N VAL A 34 16.90 -11.56 -14.49
CA VAL A 34 17.83 -10.44 -14.59
C VAL A 34 19.15 -10.90 -15.19
N VAL A 35 19.80 -10.01 -15.95
CA VAL A 35 21.09 -10.30 -16.62
C VAL A 35 22.22 -10.43 -15.60
N ASP A 36 22.24 -9.55 -14.60
CA ASP A 36 23.20 -9.58 -13.49
C ASP A 36 22.45 -9.63 -12.15
N PRO A 37 22.52 -10.74 -11.39
CA PRO A 37 21.87 -10.87 -10.10
C PRO A 37 22.34 -9.84 -9.05
N ALA A 38 23.53 -9.27 -9.18
CA ALA A 38 24.06 -8.29 -8.22
C ALA A 38 23.23 -7.00 -8.16
N VAL A 39 22.45 -6.70 -9.21
CA VAL A 39 21.60 -5.51 -9.25
C VAL A 39 20.31 -5.64 -8.45
N LEU A 40 19.93 -6.85 -8.02
CA LEU A 40 18.62 -7.10 -7.40
C LEU A 40 18.43 -6.30 -6.11
N VAL A 41 19.47 -6.14 -5.29
CA VAL A 41 19.38 -5.35 -4.04
C VAL A 41 19.28 -3.84 -4.33
N PRO A 42 20.19 -3.21 -5.09
CA PRO A 42 20.04 -1.80 -5.46
C PRO A 42 18.74 -1.49 -6.20
N TRP A 43 18.34 -2.36 -7.13
CA TRP A 43 17.08 -2.23 -7.84
C TRP A 43 15.88 -2.37 -6.90
N GLY A 44 15.90 -3.35 -6.00
CA GLY A 44 14.88 -3.54 -4.96
C GLY A 44 14.73 -2.31 -4.07
N ASN A 45 15.83 -1.68 -3.66
CA ASN A 45 15.79 -0.43 -2.90
C ASN A 45 15.14 0.71 -3.71
N GLY A 46 15.49 0.83 -5.00
CA GLY A 46 14.90 1.82 -5.90
C GLY A 46 13.39 1.60 -6.10
N VAL A 47 12.96 0.35 -6.30
CA VAL A 47 11.55 -0.01 -6.43
C VAL A 47 10.80 0.25 -5.12
N TYR A 48 11.37 -0.11 -3.97
CA TYR A 48 10.77 0.17 -2.67
C TYR A 48 10.54 1.68 -2.47
N GLY A 49 11.57 2.49 -2.73
CA GLY A 49 11.46 3.95 -2.65
C GLY A 49 10.42 4.53 -3.62
N ALA A 50 10.42 4.08 -4.88
CA ALA A 50 9.45 4.52 -5.87
C ALA A 50 8.00 4.14 -5.50
N THR A 51 7.79 2.94 -4.98
CA THR A 51 6.48 2.48 -4.47
C THR A 51 6.01 3.34 -3.31
N LEU A 52 6.90 3.66 -2.35
CA LEU A 52 6.55 4.51 -1.22
C LEU A 52 6.19 5.93 -1.67
N ILE A 53 6.94 6.51 -2.61
CA ILE A 53 6.63 7.83 -3.21
C ILE A 53 5.25 7.80 -3.87
N GLY A 54 4.99 6.81 -4.74
CA GLY A 54 3.72 6.69 -5.45
C GLY A 54 2.53 6.48 -4.50
N LEU A 55 2.71 5.68 -3.45
CA LEU A 55 1.69 5.42 -2.44
C LEU A 55 1.38 6.68 -1.62
N CYS A 56 2.40 7.38 -1.11
CA CYS A 56 2.22 8.61 -0.35
C CYS A 56 1.60 9.73 -1.21
N ALA A 57 1.99 9.84 -2.49
CA ALA A 57 1.34 10.77 -3.42
C ALA A 57 -0.15 10.41 -3.63
N THR A 58 -0.47 9.12 -3.79
CA THR A 58 -1.85 8.64 -3.90
C THR A 58 -2.66 8.98 -2.65
N LEU A 59 -2.11 8.70 -1.46
CA LEU A 59 -2.74 9.04 -0.18
C LEU A 59 -2.96 10.55 -0.02
N PHE A 60 -2.00 11.37 -0.45
CA PHE A 60 -2.14 12.82 -0.42
C PHE A 60 -3.33 13.29 -1.25
N PHE A 61 -3.40 12.90 -2.53
CA PHE A 61 -4.47 13.36 -3.42
C PHE A 61 -5.82 12.75 -3.08
N ALA A 62 -5.89 11.42 -2.90
CA ALA A 62 -7.14 10.72 -2.60
C ALA A 62 -7.65 11.08 -1.20
N GLY A 63 -6.76 11.14 -0.20
CA GLY A 63 -7.13 11.52 1.16
C GLY A 63 -7.64 12.95 1.22
N ARG A 64 -6.90 13.91 0.62
CA ARG A 64 -7.36 15.29 0.53
C ARG A 64 -8.73 15.40 -0.13
N HIS A 65 -8.93 14.73 -1.27
CA HIS A 65 -10.22 14.70 -1.96
C HIS A 65 -11.33 14.12 -1.08
N ALA A 66 -11.05 13.03 -0.37
CA ALA A 66 -12.02 12.40 0.53
C ALA A 66 -12.46 13.37 1.64
N PHE A 67 -11.52 14.08 2.27
CA PHE A 67 -11.84 15.09 3.29
C PHE A 67 -12.58 16.30 2.72
N GLU A 68 -12.18 16.82 1.56
CA GLU A 68 -12.84 17.97 0.91
C GLU A 68 -14.29 17.65 0.50
N LYS A 69 -14.58 16.39 0.17
CA LYS A 69 -15.91 15.95 -0.25
C LYS A 69 -16.74 15.28 0.85
N GLY A 70 -16.17 15.07 2.04
CA GLY A 70 -16.81 14.28 3.08
C GLY A 70 -17.09 12.83 2.64
N ASP A 71 -16.30 12.29 1.69
CA ASP A 71 -16.54 10.94 1.14
C ASP A 71 -16.05 9.87 2.12
N THR A 72 -16.95 9.47 3.02
CA THR A 72 -16.67 8.44 4.02
C THR A 72 -16.38 7.08 3.39
N GLY A 73 -16.88 6.80 2.17
CA GLY A 73 -16.60 5.57 1.45
C GLY A 73 -15.13 5.51 1.03
N LEU A 74 -14.61 6.60 0.44
CA LEU A 74 -13.21 6.72 0.08
C LEU A 74 -12.30 6.72 1.32
N MET A 75 -12.71 7.39 2.41
CA MET A 75 -11.94 7.35 3.67
C MET A 75 -11.80 5.93 4.22
N LYS A 76 -12.88 5.12 4.20
CA LYS A 76 -12.83 3.71 4.60
C LYS A 76 -11.90 2.90 3.68
N ALA A 77 -11.99 3.11 2.37
CA ALA A 77 -11.14 2.42 1.41
C ALA A 77 -9.66 2.71 1.66
N LEU A 78 -9.31 3.98 1.89
CA LEU A 78 -7.94 4.38 2.25
C LEU A 78 -7.51 3.75 3.57
N LEU A 79 -8.35 3.81 4.61
CA LEU A 79 -8.05 3.24 5.92
C LEU A 79 -7.78 1.73 5.82
N TYR A 80 -8.64 0.98 5.13
CA TYR A 80 -8.46 -0.46 4.95
C TYR A 80 -7.18 -0.78 4.17
N GLY A 81 -6.90 -0.04 3.09
CA GLY A 81 -5.67 -0.22 2.33
C GLY A 81 -4.42 0.01 3.18
N ILE A 82 -4.39 1.08 3.96
CA ILE A 82 -3.29 1.40 4.88
C ILE A 82 -3.12 0.30 5.92
N LEU A 83 -4.20 -0.12 6.58
CA LEU A 83 -4.12 -1.14 7.63
C LEU A 83 -3.69 -2.50 7.09
N ILE A 84 -4.13 -2.89 5.89
CA ILE A 84 -3.69 -4.14 5.24
C ILE A 84 -2.19 -4.07 4.94
N TRP A 85 -1.72 -2.98 4.32
CA TRP A 85 -0.30 -2.80 4.02
C TRP A 85 0.56 -2.91 5.28
N LEU A 86 0.27 -2.12 6.31
CA LEU A 86 1.07 -2.06 7.53
C LEU A 86 0.98 -3.35 8.35
N SER A 87 -0.15 -4.07 8.32
CA SER A 87 -0.25 -5.36 8.99
C SER A 87 0.62 -6.43 8.32
N ILE A 88 0.68 -6.44 6.99
CA ILE A 88 1.54 -7.37 6.25
C ILE A 88 3.02 -7.02 6.49
N GLU A 89 3.38 -5.74 6.40
CA GLU A 89 4.75 -5.27 6.62
C GLU A 89 5.23 -5.56 8.05
N ALA A 90 4.38 -5.32 9.05
CA ALA A 90 4.68 -5.65 10.44
C ALA A 90 4.83 -7.16 10.66
N ALA A 91 4.01 -7.99 10.02
CA ALA A 91 4.12 -9.45 10.12
C ALA A 91 5.46 -9.97 9.58
N PHE A 92 5.90 -9.48 8.42
CA PHE A 92 7.22 -9.82 7.88
C PHE A 92 8.35 -9.25 8.75
N SER A 93 8.20 -8.03 9.24
CA SER A 93 9.18 -7.41 10.14
C SER A 93 9.36 -8.20 11.43
N LEU A 94 8.28 -8.68 12.03
CA LEU A 94 8.31 -9.58 13.19
C LEU A 94 9.01 -10.91 12.84
N TYR A 95 8.64 -11.52 11.71
CA TYR A 95 9.23 -12.79 11.27
C TYR A 95 10.74 -12.70 11.05
N TYR A 96 11.23 -11.61 10.45
CA TYR A 96 12.65 -11.39 10.18
C TYR A 96 13.42 -10.66 11.31
N GLY A 97 12.77 -10.34 12.43
CA GLY A 97 13.41 -9.69 13.59
C GLY A 97 13.69 -8.19 13.44
N VAL A 98 13.02 -7.50 12.52
CA VAL A 98 13.15 -6.06 12.25
C VAL A 98 12.16 -5.25 13.12
N PHE A 99 12.31 -5.33 14.44
CA PHE A 99 11.33 -4.76 15.39
C PHE A 99 11.13 -3.24 15.29
N LEU A 100 12.16 -2.49 14.90
CA LEU A 100 12.04 -1.04 14.71
C LEU A 100 11.00 -0.71 13.64
N ASN A 101 10.92 -1.52 12.57
CA ASN A 101 9.96 -1.30 11.48
C ASN A 101 8.52 -1.48 11.96
N VAL A 102 8.27 -2.45 12.84
CA VAL A 102 6.94 -2.63 13.48
C VAL A 102 6.51 -1.36 14.21
N GLY A 103 7.44 -0.68 14.90
CA GLY A 103 7.18 0.61 15.54
C GLY A 103 6.84 1.71 14.53
N VAL A 104 7.55 1.75 13.40
CA VAL A 104 7.28 2.67 12.29
C VAL A 104 5.89 2.40 11.71
N ASP A 105 5.52 1.14 11.49
CA ASP A 105 4.21 0.72 10.98
C ASP A 105 3.08 1.21 11.89
N VAL A 106 3.21 1.01 13.21
CA VAL A 106 2.25 1.52 14.19
C VAL A 106 2.16 3.05 14.14
N GLY A 107 3.30 3.74 14.03
CA GLY A 107 3.33 5.20 13.89
C GLY A 107 2.58 5.69 12.66
N ILE A 108 2.83 5.09 11.50
CA ILE A 108 2.15 5.43 10.23
C ILE A 108 0.65 5.12 10.31
N ALA A 109 0.27 3.98 10.89
CA ALA A 109 -1.13 3.61 11.09
C ALA A 109 -1.88 4.65 11.92
N VAL A 110 -1.25 5.18 12.97
CA VAL A 110 -1.83 6.25 13.79
C VAL A 110 -1.90 7.56 13.01
N LEU A 111 -0.82 7.97 12.35
CA LEU A 111 -0.72 9.25 11.63
C LEU A 111 -1.76 9.37 10.52
N PHE A 112 -2.02 8.31 9.76
CA PHE A 112 -3.07 8.33 8.74
C PHE A 112 -4.44 7.86 9.25
N GLY A 113 -4.48 6.89 10.14
CA GLY A 113 -5.73 6.29 10.61
C GLY A 113 -6.57 7.23 11.47
N VAL A 114 -5.94 7.97 12.39
CA VAL A 114 -6.65 8.92 13.27
C VAL A 114 -7.41 10.00 12.50
N PRO A 115 -6.80 10.75 11.55
CA PRO A 115 -7.54 11.76 10.80
C PRO A 115 -8.67 11.15 9.95
N LEU A 116 -8.46 9.98 9.33
CA LEU A 116 -9.52 9.30 8.57
C LEU A 116 -10.69 8.91 9.47
N LEU A 117 -10.43 8.31 10.63
CA LEU A 117 -11.45 7.94 11.61
C LEU A 117 -12.23 9.16 12.13
N LYS A 118 -11.54 10.27 12.40
CA LYS A 118 -12.19 11.51 12.82
C LYS A 118 -13.02 12.13 11.69
N GLY A 119 -12.48 12.19 10.48
CA GLY A 119 -13.20 12.72 9.31
C GLY A 119 -14.50 11.98 9.05
N MET A 120 -14.50 10.65 9.15
CA MET A 120 -15.71 9.84 8.98
C MET A 120 -16.79 10.08 10.04
N ARG A 121 -16.42 10.52 11.25
CA ARG A 121 -17.37 10.81 12.33
C ARG A 121 -17.95 12.22 12.25
N SER A 122 -17.26 13.12 11.56
CA SER A 122 -17.65 14.52 11.41
C SER A 122 -18.37 14.81 10.09
N ALA A 123 -18.46 13.82 9.19
CA ALA A 123 -19.12 13.91 7.89
C ALA A 123 -20.61 13.55 7.95
#